data_AF-A0A916M3Q2-F1
#
_entry.id   AF-A0A916M3Q2-F1
#
_cell.length_a   1.000
_cell.length_b   1.000
_cell.length_c   1.000
_cell.angle_alpha   90.00
_cell.angle_beta   90.00
_cell.angle_gamma   90.00
#
_symmetry.space_group_name_H-M   'P 1'
#
loop_
_entity.id
_entity.type
_entity.pdbx_description
1 polymer ?
#
loop_
_entity_poly.entity_id
_entity_poly.type
_entity_poly.pdbx_seq_one_letter_code
_entity_poly.pdbx_strand_id
1 'polypeptide(L)'
;MAAMTHMAVGLAAKRIAPKTPVILLILAAYVIDMIWGVFYYFGIESMADGTTTNPWSHGLFMSLVWSALVGGIVFWVSHKNRRAGWIAGLLVFSHWVIDFISHPMLFAFLNDTGLSLLFDGSPTVGLGLWRTELGMNIGEYGMLVAGVIIYALTLWKIRREKKAVELENRRE
;
A
#
# COMPACT_ATOMS: atom_id res chain seq x y z
N MET A 1 8.41 5.87 6.33
CA MET A 1 7.23 5.13 5.81
C MET A 1 6.05 6.08 5.70
N ALA A 2 5.36 5.99 4.57
CA ALA A 2 4.14 6.69 4.19
C ALA A 2 2.86 6.21 4.90
N ALA A 3 2.89 6.07 6.23
CA ALA A 3 1.94 5.20 6.93
C ALA A 3 0.47 5.51 6.58
N MET A 4 0.02 6.75 6.67
CA MET A 4 -1.38 7.11 6.42
C MET A 4 -1.74 7.08 4.93
N THR A 5 -0.79 7.39 4.07
CA THR A 5 -0.94 7.35 2.61
C THR A 5 -1.20 5.91 2.13
N HIS A 6 -0.48 4.92 2.66
CA HIS A 6 -0.71 3.50 2.34
C HIS A 6 -2.08 3.02 2.83
N MET A 7 -2.49 3.44 4.04
CA MET A 7 -3.85 3.18 4.54
C MET A 7 -4.92 3.76 3.61
N ALA A 8 -4.69 4.96 3.08
CA ALA A 8 -5.61 5.61 2.16
C ALA A 8 -5.85 4.77 0.89
N VAL A 9 -4.80 4.16 0.34
CA VAL A 9 -4.92 3.28 -0.84
C VAL A 9 -5.72 2.02 -0.50
N GLY A 10 -5.46 1.39 0.65
CA GLY A 10 -6.24 0.25 1.14
C GLY A 10 -7.73 0.58 1.31
N LEU A 11 -8.05 1.75 1.87
CA LEU A 11 -9.41 2.26 2.00
C LEU A 11 -10.06 2.49 0.62
N ALA A 12 -9.36 3.17 -0.27
CA ALA A 12 -9.84 3.50 -1.62
C ALA A 12 -10.07 2.24 -2.47
N ALA A 13 -9.28 1.19 -2.27
CA ALA A 13 -9.41 -0.08 -2.98
C ALA A 13 -10.75 -0.79 -2.72
N LYS A 14 -11.48 -0.43 -1.66
CA LYS A 14 -12.86 -0.91 -1.46
C LYS A 14 -13.75 -0.62 -2.66
N ARG A 15 -13.49 0.45 -3.41
CA ARG A 15 -14.21 0.82 -4.63
C ARG A 15 -14.09 -0.23 -5.73
N ILE A 16 -12.91 -0.85 -5.88
CA ILE A 16 -12.63 -1.86 -6.92
C ILE A 16 -12.84 -3.29 -6.41
N ALA A 17 -12.83 -3.49 -5.09
CA ALA A 17 -13.04 -4.76 -4.40
C ALA A 17 -14.18 -4.66 -3.34
N PRO A 18 -15.42 -4.31 -3.73
CA PRO A 18 -16.49 -3.99 -2.78
C PRO A 18 -16.90 -5.18 -1.90
N LYS A 19 -16.67 -6.42 -2.35
CA LYS A 19 -16.97 -7.64 -1.59
C LYS A 19 -15.86 -8.03 -0.61
N THR A 20 -14.65 -7.50 -0.76
CA THR A 20 -13.49 -7.84 0.11
C THR A 20 -13.55 -7.03 1.41
N PRO A 21 -13.33 -7.63 2.59
CA PRO A 21 -13.19 -6.89 3.84
C PRO A 21 -12.13 -5.80 3.73
N VAL A 22 -12.46 -4.58 4.15
CA VAL A 22 -11.53 -3.43 3.98
C VAL A 22 -10.22 -3.64 4.73
N ILE A 23 -10.26 -4.33 5.89
CA ILE A 23 -9.07 -4.68 6.67
C ILE A 23 -8.08 -5.49 5.82
N LEU A 24 -8.55 -6.43 4.99
CA LEU A 24 -7.66 -7.20 4.12
C LEU A 24 -7.04 -6.34 3.01
N LEU A 25 -7.77 -5.33 2.51
CA LEU A 25 -7.25 -4.40 1.51
C LEU A 25 -6.21 -3.46 2.10
N ILE A 26 -6.43 -3.01 3.34
CA ILE A 26 -5.46 -2.24 4.11
C ILE A 26 -4.22 -3.09 4.36
N LEU A 27 -4.36 -4.29 4.94
CA LEU A 27 -3.23 -5.19 5.19
C LEU A 27 -2.44 -5.50 3.92
N ALA A 28 -3.10 -5.69 2.77
CA ALA A 28 -2.41 -5.87 1.50
C ALA A 28 -1.50 -4.69 1.11
N ALA A 29 -1.91 -3.44 1.42
CA ALA A 29 -1.10 -2.26 1.20
C ALA A 29 0.08 -2.13 2.21
N TYR A 30 0.05 -2.86 3.33
CA TYR A 30 1.10 -2.85 4.37
C TYR A 30 2.02 -4.09 4.33
N VAL A 31 1.86 -5.00 3.37
CA VAL A 31 2.64 -6.25 3.37
C VAL A 31 4.14 -5.98 3.32
N ILE A 32 4.58 -4.98 2.55
CA ILE A 32 5.99 -4.60 2.46
C ILE A 32 6.55 -4.18 3.83
N ASP A 33 5.81 -3.37 4.59
CA ASP A 33 6.17 -2.97 5.95
C ASP A 33 6.23 -4.14 6.93
N MET A 34 5.30 -5.09 6.79
CA MET A 34 5.29 -6.29 7.63
C MET A 34 6.52 -7.16 7.34
N ILE A 35 6.91 -7.29 6.07
CA ILE A 35 8.13 -7.99 5.65
C ILE A 35 9.36 -7.27 6.19
N TRP A 36 9.41 -5.94 6.06
CA TRP A 36 10.48 -5.12 6.62
C TRP A 36 10.59 -5.31 8.14
N GLY A 37 9.48 -5.33 8.88
CA GLY A 37 9.49 -5.56 10.32
C GLY A 37 10.09 -6.93 10.70
N VAL A 38 9.85 -7.96 9.89
CA VAL A 38 10.48 -9.29 10.04
C VAL A 38 11.97 -9.21 9.74
N PHE A 39 12.38 -8.57 8.64
CA PHE A 39 13.78 -8.42 8.27
C PHE A 39 14.58 -7.59 9.27
N TYR A 40 13.97 -6.53 9.80
CA TYR A 40 14.52 -5.73 10.87
C TYR A 40 14.73 -6.56 12.13
N TYR A 41 13.75 -7.37 12.54
CA TYR A 41 13.86 -8.23 13.72
C TYR A 41 15.01 -9.25 13.60
N PHE A 42 15.23 -9.80 12.41
CA PHE A 42 16.33 -10.75 12.15
C PHE A 42 17.66 -10.07 11.77
N GLY A 43 17.74 -8.74 11.75
CA GLY A 43 18.95 -8.00 11.40
C GLY A 43 19.35 -8.08 9.92
N ILE A 44 18.42 -8.47 9.03
CA ILE A 44 18.62 -8.50 7.57
C ILE A 44 18.59 -7.07 7.00
N GLU A 45 17.73 -6.22 7.55
CA GLU A 45 17.63 -4.80 7.22
C GLU A 45 17.76 -3.98 8.50
N SER A 46 18.24 -2.74 8.40
CA SER A 46 18.48 -1.90 9.57
C SER A 46 18.04 -0.46 9.32
N MET A 47 17.87 0.29 10.41
CA MET A 47 17.74 1.75 10.39
C MET A 47 19.05 2.43 10.82
N ALA A 48 20.17 1.69 10.80
CA ALA A 48 21.45 2.23 11.24
C ALA A 48 21.82 3.45 10.40
N ASP A 49 22.35 4.46 11.08
CA ASP A 49 22.84 5.71 10.48
C ASP A 49 21.80 6.54 9.71
N GLY A 50 20.49 6.29 9.90
CA GLY A 50 19.43 7.01 9.20
C GLY A 50 19.39 6.74 7.69
N THR A 51 20.19 5.80 7.20
CA THR A 51 20.15 5.26 5.85
C THR A 51 19.11 4.14 5.80
N THR A 52 18.10 4.30 4.94
CA THR A 52 17.00 3.34 4.80
C THR A 52 16.98 2.72 3.41
N THR A 53 18.16 2.35 2.88
CA THR A 53 18.19 1.45 1.73
C THR A 53 17.77 0.08 2.25
N ASN A 54 16.47 -0.21 2.19
CA ASN A 54 15.86 -1.49 2.55
C ASN A 54 15.61 -2.27 1.24
N PRO A 55 16.64 -2.81 0.55
CA PRO A 55 16.46 -3.41 -0.76
C PRO A 55 15.68 -4.73 -0.73
N TRP A 56 15.68 -5.44 0.39
CA TRP A 56 15.04 -6.76 0.50
C TRP A 56 13.53 -6.64 0.70
N SER A 57 13.06 -5.61 1.40
CA SER A 57 11.64 -5.32 1.56
C SER A 57 11.12 -4.29 0.55
N HIS A 58 11.79 -3.13 0.44
CA HIS A 58 11.32 -1.94 -0.28
C HIS A 58 12.04 -1.70 -1.63
N GLY A 59 13.02 -2.53 -2.00
CA GLY A 59 13.65 -2.42 -3.33
C GLY A 59 12.64 -2.68 -4.45
N LEU A 60 12.78 -2.03 -5.63
CA LEU A 60 11.83 -2.20 -6.75
C LEU A 60 11.70 -3.66 -7.16
N PHE A 61 12.84 -4.32 -7.37
CA PHE A 61 12.87 -5.74 -7.73
C PHE A 61 12.14 -6.60 -6.70
N MET A 62 12.46 -6.44 -5.41
CA MET A 62 11.85 -7.23 -4.35
C MET A 62 10.38 -6.89 -4.16
N SER A 63 9.98 -5.63 -4.32
CA SER A 63 8.57 -5.20 -4.28
C SER A 63 7.75 -5.89 -5.37
N LEU A 64 8.30 -6.05 -6.57
CA LEU A 64 7.67 -6.85 -7.65
C LEU A 64 7.58 -8.33 -7.28
N VAL A 65 8.62 -8.91 -6.69
CA VAL A 65 8.64 -10.30 -6.23
C VAL A 65 7.56 -10.51 -5.16
N TRP A 66 7.48 -9.66 -4.13
CA TRP A 66 6.48 -9.72 -3.08
C TRP A 66 5.06 -9.53 -3.63
N SER A 67 4.89 -8.61 -4.58
CA SER A 67 3.61 -8.39 -5.26
C SER A 67 3.14 -9.62 -6.03
N ALA A 68 4.05 -10.28 -6.77
CA ALA A 68 3.75 -11.51 -7.48
C ALA A 68 3.46 -12.66 -6.51
N LEU A 69 4.23 -12.79 -5.43
CA LEU A 69 4.06 -13.85 -4.43
C LEU A 69 2.71 -13.72 -3.71
N VAL A 70 2.41 -12.54 -3.16
CA VAL A 70 1.15 -12.28 -2.45
C VAL A 70 -0.04 -12.40 -3.40
N GLY A 71 0.05 -11.83 -4.61
CA GLY A 71 -0.98 -11.97 -5.63
C GLY A 71 -1.23 -13.43 -6.01
N GLY A 72 -0.17 -14.24 -6.14
CA GLY A 72 -0.24 -15.67 -6.40
C GLY A 72 -0.87 -16.47 -5.25
N ILE A 73 -0.48 -16.18 -4.01
CA ILE A 73 -1.07 -16.79 -2.80
C ILE A 73 -2.56 -16.48 -2.73
N VAL A 74 -2.94 -15.20 -2.88
CA VAL A 74 -4.35 -14.79 -2.85
C VAL A 74 -5.12 -15.43 -3.99
N PHE A 75 -4.56 -15.49 -5.21
CA PHE A 75 -5.17 -16.21 -6.33
C PHE A 75 -5.47 -17.67 -5.96
N TRP A 76 -4.51 -18.38 -5.37
CA TRP A 76 -4.67 -19.79 -5.04
C TRP A 76 -5.69 -20.02 -3.92
N VAL A 77 -5.59 -19.28 -2.81
CA VAL A 77 -6.48 -19.40 -1.64
C VAL A 77 -7.92 -18.94 -1.98
N SER A 78 -8.09 -18.03 -2.93
CA SER A 78 -9.41 -17.57 -3.40
C SER A 78 -10.01 -18.44 -4.50
N HIS A 79 -9.67 -19.73 -4.53
CA HIS A 79 -10.15 -20.69 -5.54
C HIS A 79 -9.88 -20.26 -6.97
N LYS A 80 -8.65 -19.79 -7.25
CA LYS A 80 -8.21 -19.31 -8.57
C LYS A 80 -8.95 -18.07 -9.06
N ASN A 81 -9.42 -17.21 -8.15
CA ASN A 81 -10.00 -15.93 -8.53
C ASN A 81 -8.91 -14.95 -8.99
N ARG A 82 -8.73 -14.85 -10.32
CA ARG A 82 -7.74 -13.97 -10.95
C ARG A 82 -7.88 -12.52 -10.50
N ARG A 83 -9.10 -12.02 -10.34
CA ARG A 83 -9.35 -10.63 -9.93
C ARG A 83 -8.86 -10.38 -8.51
N ALA A 84 -9.10 -11.31 -7.58
CA ALA A 84 -8.62 -11.18 -6.20
C ALA A 84 -7.09 -11.16 -6.14
N GLY A 85 -6.43 -12.07 -6.87
CA GLY A 85 -4.97 -12.12 -6.96
C GLY A 85 -4.35 -10.83 -7.53
N TRP A 86 -4.91 -10.32 -8.64
CA TRP A 86 -4.45 -9.05 -9.23
C TRP A 86 -4.64 -7.87 -8.28
N ILE A 87 -5.80 -7.76 -7.62
CA ILE A 87 -6.05 -6.66 -6.69
C ILE A 87 -5.06 -6.70 -5.52
N ALA A 88 -4.79 -7.88 -4.96
CA ALA A 88 -3.82 -8.03 -3.89
C ALA A 88 -2.40 -7.68 -4.35
N GLY A 89 -1.93 -8.22 -5.48
CA GLY A 89 -0.60 -7.92 -6.01
C GLY A 89 -0.41 -6.44 -6.37
N LEU A 90 -1.43 -5.80 -6.96
CA LEU A 90 -1.39 -4.37 -7.26
C LEU A 90 -1.42 -3.50 -5.99
N LEU A 91 -2.12 -3.94 -4.94
CA LEU A 91 -2.09 -3.26 -3.64
C LEU A 91 -0.71 -3.33 -2.99
N VAL A 92 -0.07 -4.50 -3.00
CA VAL A 92 1.32 -4.62 -2.53
C VAL A 92 2.25 -3.72 -3.35
N PHE A 93 2.14 -3.73 -4.69
CA PHE A 93 3.01 -2.91 -5.53
C PHE A 93 2.75 -1.41 -5.38
N SER A 94 1.51 -1.01 -5.07
CA SER A 94 1.16 0.39 -4.84
C SER A 94 1.95 1.02 -3.70
N HIS A 95 2.39 0.20 -2.75
CA HIS A 95 3.28 0.60 -1.67
C HIS A 95 4.59 1.18 -2.21
N TRP A 96 5.29 0.42 -3.06
CA TRP A 96 6.53 0.88 -3.70
C TRP A 96 6.32 2.15 -4.53
N VAL A 97 5.18 2.26 -5.24
CA VAL A 97 4.88 3.45 -6.05
C VAL A 97 4.71 4.71 -5.18
N ILE A 98 4.01 4.60 -4.06
CA ILE A 98 3.87 5.71 -3.12
C ILE A 98 5.23 6.06 -2.53
N ASP A 99 6.00 5.06 -2.11
CA ASP A 99 7.33 5.30 -1.57
C ASP A 99 8.25 5.94 -2.61
N PHE A 100 8.17 5.56 -3.89
CA PHE A 100 8.95 6.18 -4.96
C PHE A 100 8.63 7.68 -5.12
N ILE A 101 7.36 8.06 -5.01
CA ILE A 101 6.96 9.48 -5.04
C ILE A 101 7.51 10.22 -3.82
N SER A 102 7.54 9.53 -2.69
CA SER A 102 7.77 10.13 -1.40
C SER A 102 9.24 10.26 -1.00
N HIS A 103 10.00 9.19 -1.22
CA HIS A 103 11.43 9.13 -0.95
C HIS A 103 12.21 10.04 -1.90
N PRO A 104 13.36 10.58 -1.47
CA PRO A 104 13.90 10.48 -0.13
C PRO A 104 13.12 11.34 0.88
N MET A 105 12.86 10.77 2.05
CA MET A 105 12.09 11.35 3.15
C MET A 105 12.97 12.21 4.08
N LEU A 106 13.73 13.14 3.49
CA LEU A 106 14.78 13.89 4.21
C LEU A 106 14.27 14.72 5.40
N PHE A 107 12.98 15.04 5.44
CA PHE A 107 12.38 15.70 6.60
C PHE A 107 12.42 14.82 7.86
N ALA A 108 12.21 13.51 7.72
CA ALA A 108 12.17 12.55 8.84
C ALA A 108 13.46 11.73 8.97
N PHE A 109 14.15 11.48 7.86
CA PHE A 109 15.32 10.62 7.79
C PHE A 109 16.45 11.34 7.03
N LEU A 110 17.36 11.97 7.77
CA LEU A 110 18.38 12.88 7.23
C LEU A 110 19.35 12.23 6.22
N ASN A 111 19.55 10.91 6.33
CA ASN A 111 20.47 10.15 5.48
C ASN A 111 19.73 9.22 4.51
N ASP A 112 18.44 9.42 4.29
CA ASP A 112 17.68 8.63 3.34
C ASP A 112 18.11 8.96 1.90
N THR A 113 18.64 7.96 1.21
CA THR A 113 19.12 8.04 -0.17
C THR A 113 18.06 7.66 -1.19
N GLY A 114 16.87 7.21 -0.76
CA GLY A 114 15.79 6.73 -1.59
C GLY A 114 15.73 5.20 -1.72
N LEU A 115 14.96 4.71 -2.69
CA LEU A 115 14.66 3.28 -2.86
C LEU A 115 15.64 2.59 -3.79
N SER A 116 16.21 1.47 -3.35
CA SER A 116 17.07 0.63 -4.19
C SER A 116 16.31 0.05 -5.39
N LEU A 117 16.90 0.06 -6.58
CA LEU A 117 16.28 -0.57 -7.75
C LEU A 117 16.36 -2.11 -7.73
N LEU A 118 17.50 -2.64 -7.29
CA LEU A 118 17.76 -4.09 -7.25
C LEU A 118 18.07 -4.50 -5.81
N PHE A 119 19.35 -4.76 -5.52
CA PHE A 119 19.86 -5.20 -4.22
C PHE A 119 20.73 -4.11 -3.57
N ASP A 120 21.40 -4.46 -2.48
CA ASP A 120 22.40 -3.61 -1.82
C ASP A 120 23.42 -3.05 -2.83
N GLY A 121 23.72 -1.76 -2.70
CA GLY A 121 24.65 -1.03 -3.60
C GLY A 121 24.08 -0.68 -4.98
N SER A 122 22.84 -1.05 -5.31
CA SER A 122 22.20 -0.61 -6.55
C SER A 122 21.82 0.88 -6.50
N PRO A 123 21.64 1.54 -7.67
CA PRO A 123 21.19 2.93 -7.71
C PRO A 123 19.88 3.11 -6.95
N THR A 124 19.79 4.20 -6.20
CA THR A 124 18.57 4.57 -5.49
C THR A 124 17.75 5.57 -6.29
N VAL A 125 16.42 5.50 -6.15
CA VAL A 125 15.48 6.35 -6.86
C VAL A 125 14.41 6.91 -5.92
N GLY A 126 13.89 8.08 -6.26
CA GLY A 126 12.78 8.71 -5.56
C GLY A 126 12.57 10.17 -5.97
N LEU A 127 11.32 10.63 -6.00
CA LEU A 127 10.97 12.00 -6.40
C LEU A 127 11.14 13.05 -5.29
N GLY A 128 11.11 12.62 -4.04
CA GLY A 128 11.41 13.45 -2.86
C GLY A 128 10.27 14.35 -2.42
N LEU A 129 9.02 13.91 -2.53
CA LEU A 129 7.88 14.67 -2.02
C LEU A 129 8.01 14.98 -0.52
N TRP A 130 8.65 14.10 0.26
CA TRP A 130 8.85 14.24 1.72
C TRP A 130 10.20 14.81 2.12
N ARG A 131 10.79 15.62 1.23
CA ARG A 131 11.91 16.50 1.58
C ARG A 131 11.49 17.65 2.49
N THR A 132 10.21 18.02 2.50
CA THR A 132 9.68 19.12 3.32
C THR A 132 8.55 18.64 4.22
N GLU A 133 8.35 19.29 5.36
CA GLU A 133 7.24 19.04 6.28
C GLU A 133 5.88 19.16 5.57
N LEU A 134 5.73 20.18 4.71
CA LEU A 134 4.49 20.41 3.98
C LEU A 134 4.16 19.26 3.03
N GLY A 135 5.14 18.79 2.27
CA GLY A 135 4.96 17.64 1.39
C GLY A 135 4.59 16.36 2.16
N MET A 136 5.21 16.15 3.33
CA MET A 136 4.88 15.07 4.25
C MET A 136 3.44 15.16 4.74
N ASN A 137 3.05 16.30 5.30
CA ASN A 137 1.72 16.49 5.87
C ASN A 137 0.61 16.40 4.82
N ILE A 138 0.81 16.97 3.62
CA ILE A 138 -0.15 16.86 2.51
C ILE A 138 -0.25 15.41 2.04
N GLY A 139 0.89 14.73 1.89
CA GLY A 139 0.94 13.32 1.53
C GLY A 139 0.15 12.47 2.52
N GLU A 140 0.52 12.51 3.80
CA GLU A 140 -0.06 11.65 4.83
C GLU A 140 -1.53 11.98 5.12
N TYR A 141 -1.82 13.21 5.55
CA TYR A 141 -3.16 13.58 5.98
C TYR A 141 -4.10 13.82 4.79
N GLY A 142 -3.61 14.45 3.73
CA GLY A 142 -4.41 14.73 2.54
C GLY A 142 -4.85 13.46 1.83
N MET A 143 -3.92 12.50 1.64
CA MET A 143 -4.27 11.21 1.05
C MET A 143 -5.20 10.42 1.96
N LEU A 144 -4.96 10.42 3.26
CA LEU A 144 -5.86 9.74 4.21
C LEU A 144 -7.30 10.26 4.12
N VAL A 145 -7.49 11.58 4.15
CA VAL A 145 -8.81 12.19 4.00
C VAL A 145 -9.45 11.76 2.67
N ALA A 146 -8.70 11.79 1.56
CA ALA A 146 -9.20 11.34 0.27
C ALA A 146 -9.61 9.86 0.27
N GLY A 147 -8.78 8.99 0.86
CA GLY A 147 -9.07 7.55 1.00
C GLY A 147 -10.33 7.28 1.83
N VAL A 148 -10.50 7.99 2.94
CA VAL A 148 -11.71 7.92 3.79
C VAL A 148 -12.94 8.38 3.03
N ILE A 149 -12.86 9.49 2.29
CA ILE A 149 -13.98 9.99 1.46
C ILE A 149 -14.36 8.94 0.41
N ILE A 150 -13.39 8.40 -0.33
CA ILE A 150 -13.64 7.36 -1.34
C ILE A 150 -14.30 6.13 -0.71
N TYR A 151 -13.80 5.69 0.45
CA TYR A 151 -14.37 4.57 1.18
C TYR A 151 -15.80 4.83 1.63
N ALA A 152 -16.08 5.98 2.24
CA ALA A 152 -17.40 6.36 2.72
C ALA A 152 -18.43 6.45 1.58
N LEU A 153 -18.05 7.10 0.47
CA LEU A 153 -18.88 7.18 -0.74
C LEU A 153 -19.17 5.79 -1.33
N THR A 154 -18.17 4.90 -1.30
CA THR A 154 -18.34 3.51 -1.75
C THR A 154 -19.32 2.75 -0.86
N LEU A 155 -19.21 2.87 0.46
CA LEU A 155 -20.15 2.24 1.39
C LEU A 155 -21.57 2.77 1.25
N TRP A 156 -21.72 4.09 1.07
CA TRP A 156 -23.01 4.71 0.85
C TRP A 156 -23.69 4.15 -0.41
N LYS A 157 -22.94 4.04 -1.51
CA LYS A 157 -23.42 3.43 -2.76
C LYS A 157 -23.88 1.98 -2.55
N ILE A 158 -23.05 1.15 -1.93
CA ILE A 158 -23.37 -0.27 -1.67
C ILE A 158 -24.65 -0.41 -0.82
N ARG A 159 -24.79 0.41 0.23
CA ARG A 159 -25.97 0.37 1.12
C ARG A 159 -27.24 0.80 0.37
N ARG A 160 -27.14 1.83 -0.46
CA ARG A 160 -28.26 2.29 -1.29
C ARG A 160 -28.73 1.23 -2.27
N GLU A 161 -27.80 0.58 -2.97
CA GLU A 161 -28.11 -0.49 -3.92
C GLU A 161 -28.79 -1.67 -3.22
N LYS A 162 -28.28 -2.10 -2.06
CA LYS A 162 -28.93 -3.15 -1.25
C LYS A 162 -30.35 -2.79 -0.84
N LYS A 163 -30.56 -1.56 -0.35
CA LYS A 163 -31.89 -1.09 0.06
C LYS A 163 -32.87 -1.04 -1.12
N ALA A 164 -32.41 -0.65 -2.31
CA ALA A 164 -33.25 -0.63 -3.50
C ALA A 164 -33.74 -2.03 -3.87
N VAL A 165 -32.84 -3.03 -3.88
CA VAL A 165 -33.18 -4.44 -4.15
C VAL A 165 -34.16 -4.99 -3.09
N GLU A 166 -33.97 -4.67 -1.81
CA GLU A 166 -34.88 -5.11 -0.75
C GLU A 166 -36.30 -4.54 -0.92
N LEU A 167 -36.43 -3.30 -1.38
CA LEU A 167 -37.73 -2.66 -1.62
C LEU A 167 -38.44 -3.24 -2.85
N GLU A 168 -37.70 -3.64 -3.89
CA GLU A 168 -38.22 -4.30 -5.07
C GLU A 168 -38.79 -5.68 -4.73
N ASN A 169 -38.01 -6.51 -4.02
CA ASN A 169 -38.43 -7.85 -3.59
C ASN A 169 -39.64 -7.87 -2.64
N ARG A 170 -39.96 -6.75 -1.97
CA ARG A 170 -41.15 -6.64 -1.11
C ARG A 170 -42.44 -6.27 -1.87
N ARG A 171 -42.32 -5.88 -3.14
CA ARG A 171 -43.44 -5.48 -3.99
C ARG A 171 -43.94 -6.62 -4.88
N GLU A 172 -43.12 -7.65 -5.08
CA GLU A 172 -43.46 -8.93 -5.71
C GLU A 172 -44.12 -9.88 -4.72
#